data_AF-A0A1I2L320-F1
#
_entry.id   AF-A0A1I2L320-F1
#
_cell.length_a   1.000
_cell.length_b   1.000
_cell.length_c   1.000
_cell.angle_alpha   90.00
_cell.angle_beta   90.00
_cell.angle_gamma   90.00
#
_symmetry.space_group_name_H-M   'P 1'
#
loop_
_entity.id
_entity.type
_entity.pdbx_description
1 polymer ?
#
loop_
_entity_poly.entity_id
_entity_poly.type
_entity_poly.pdbx_seq_one_letter_code
_entity_poly.pdbx_strand_id
1 'polypeptide(L)'
;MLNAFEVVTTVVVGVLVGVEFAVAFVMNPILNALPDDSTQLGNAHGGRMLGAVMPFWYIGSLVLCAVWAAAGWGDHHTGLVVTAAGLLLLSVVMSIVLLVPINNRNKTWTPENRPADWKQQLARWNRYHYVRVADLIAAFALLATARA
;
A
#
# COMPACT_ATOMS: atom_id res chain seq x y z
N MET A 1 9.30 26.28 -8.51
CA MET A 1 9.95 25.08 -7.92
C MET A 1 8.95 24.17 -7.22
N LEU A 2 7.98 24.71 -6.47
CA LEU A 2 6.86 23.96 -5.89
C LEU A 2 6.12 23.09 -6.92
N ASN A 3 5.68 23.63 -8.05
CA ASN A 3 4.93 22.85 -9.06
C ASN A 3 5.64 21.57 -9.54
N ALA A 4 6.97 21.61 -9.75
CA ALA A 4 7.74 20.40 -10.11
C ALA A 4 7.78 19.38 -8.97
N PHE A 5 7.91 19.83 -7.72
CA PHE A 5 7.87 18.99 -6.53
C PHE A 5 6.50 18.32 -6.33
N GLU A 6 5.42 19.07 -6.57
CA GLU A 6 4.05 18.56 -6.51
C GLU A 6 3.79 17.50 -7.58
N VAL A 7 4.32 17.69 -8.80
CA VAL A 7 4.31 16.66 -9.86
C VAL A 7 4.99 15.39 -9.37
N VAL A 8 6.23 15.53 -8.89
CA VAL A 8 7.04 14.38 -8.46
C VAL A 8 6.35 13.65 -7.32
N THR A 9 5.83 14.39 -6.33
CA THR A 9 5.09 13.83 -5.21
C THR A 9 3.87 13.05 -5.69
N THR A 10 3.04 13.66 -6.55
CA THR A 10 1.85 13.01 -7.11
C THR A 10 2.20 11.76 -7.91
N VAL A 11 3.26 11.80 -8.73
CA VAL A 11 3.71 10.63 -9.51
C VAL A 11 4.21 9.52 -8.59
N VAL A 12 5.05 9.83 -7.60
CA VAL A 12 5.59 8.84 -6.66
C VAL A 12 4.48 8.15 -5.87
N VAL A 13 3.51 8.91 -5.35
CA VAL A 13 2.34 8.37 -4.66
C VAL A 13 1.45 7.58 -5.63
N GLY A 14 1.23 8.08 -6.85
CA GLY A 14 0.44 7.39 -7.87
C GLY A 14 1.01 6.02 -8.24
N VAL A 15 2.33 5.88 -8.36
CA VAL A 15 2.96 4.58 -8.61
C VAL A 15 2.80 3.64 -7.41
N LEU A 16 2.92 4.15 -6.17
CA LEU A 16 2.64 3.37 -4.96
C LEU A 16 1.21 2.82 -4.97
N VAL A 17 0.21 3.67 -5.24
CA VAL A 17 -1.19 3.25 -5.33
C VAL A 17 -1.38 2.23 -6.45
N GLY A 18 -0.74 2.44 -7.61
CA GLY A 18 -0.79 1.53 -8.74
C GLY A 18 -0.27 0.13 -8.40
N VAL A 19 0.84 0.02 -7.67
CA VAL A 19 1.38 -1.27 -7.20
C VAL A 19 0.39 -1.97 -6.26
N GLU A 20 -0.14 -1.25 -5.27
CA GLU A 20 -1.08 -1.83 -4.29
C GLU A 20 -2.40 -2.25 -4.94
N PHE A 21 -2.87 -1.49 -5.92
CA PHE A 21 -4.03 -1.81 -6.75
C PHE A 21 -3.78 -3.07 -7.59
N ALA A 22 -2.63 -3.15 -8.28
CA ALA A 22 -2.27 -4.32 -9.08
C ALA A 22 -2.17 -5.59 -8.22
N VAL A 23 -1.66 -5.47 -6.99
CA VAL A 23 -1.66 -6.59 -6.03
C VAL A 23 -3.09 -7.07 -5.76
N ALA A 24 -4.01 -6.15 -5.45
CA ALA A 24 -5.38 -6.49 -5.09
C ALA A 24 -6.21 -7.07 -6.25
N PHE A 25 -6.09 -6.49 -7.46
CA PHE A 25 -7.00 -6.77 -8.57
C PHE A 25 -6.39 -7.60 -9.70
N VAL A 26 -5.07 -7.82 -9.71
CA VAL A 26 -4.39 -8.61 -10.74
C VAL A 26 -3.64 -9.78 -10.12
N MET A 27 -2.71 -9.50 -9.21
CA MET A 27 -1.85 -10.55 -8.65
C MET A 27 -2.63 -11.52 -7.77
N ASN A 28 -3.47 -11.03 -6.85
CA ASN A 28 -4.25 -11.90 -5.97
C ASN A 28 -5.20 -12.81 -6.75
N PRO A 29 -6.00 -12.33 -7.73
CA PRO A 29 -6.79 -13.22 -8.58
C PRO A 29 -5.97 -14.27 -9.32
N ILE A 30 -4.84 -13.90 -9.92
CA ILE A 30 -3.95 -14.84 -10.62
C ILE A 30 -3.45 -15.92 -9.65
N LEU A 31 -2.92 -15.52 -8.49
CA LEU A 31 -2.37 -16.44 -7.50
C LEU A 31 -3.44 -17.37 -6.92
N ASN A 32 -4.66 -16.87 -6.70
CA ASN A 32 -5.77 -17.67 -6.17
C ASN A 32 -6.33 -18.69 -7.19
N ALA A 33 -6.05 -18.53 -8.47
CA ALA A 33 -6.45 -19.48 -9.51
C ALA A 33 -5.46 -20.64 -9.70
N LEU A 34 -4.26 -20.55 -9.09
CA LEU A 34 -3.24 -21.60 -9.15
C LEU A 34 -3.54 -22.75 -8.16
N PRO A 35 -2.91 -23.92 -8.34
CA PRO A 35 -2.90 -24.96 -7.31
C PRO A 35 -2.36 -24.45 -5.98
N ASP A 36 -2.88 -24.99 -4.87
CA ASP A 36 -2.63 -24.50 -3.52
C ASP A 36 -1.15 -24.28 -3.17
N ASP A 37 -0.26 -25.17 -3.62
CA ASP A 37 1.17 -25.08 -3.33
C ASP A 37 1.82 -23.94 -4.11
N SER A 38 1.42 -23.75 -5.37
CA SER A 38 1.86 -22.63 -6.21
C SER A 38 1.33 -21.29 -5.68
N THR A 39 0.06 -21.24 -5.24
CA THR A 39 -0.50 -20.06 -4.57
C THR A 39 0.30 -19.70 -3.32
N GLN A 40 0.60 -20.69 -2.47
CA GLN A 40 1.34 -20.47 -1.23
C GLN A 40 2.76 -19.95 -1.51
N LEU A 41 3.50 -20.61 -2.41
CA LEU A 41 4.86 -20.21 -2.78
C LEU A 41 4.89 -18.81 -3.41
N GLY A 42 3.91 -18.51 -4.29
CA GLY A 42 3.77 -17.20 -4.93
C GLY A 42 3.52 -16.09 -3.91
N ASN A 43 2.59 -16.30 -2.96
CA ASN A 43 2.33 -15.33 -1.90
C ASN A 43 3.55 -15.15 -0.97
N ALA A 44 4.25 -16.23 -0.62
CA ALA A 44 5.44 -16.15 0.23
C ALA A 44 6.60 -15.40 -0.44
N HIS A 45 6.86 -15.69 -1.73
CA HIS A 45 7.89 -15.00 -2.50
C HIS A 45 7.53 -13.53 -2.74
N GLY A 46 6.30 -13.26 -3.21
CA GLY A 46 5.80 -11.89 -3.40
C GLY A 46 5.86 -11.09 -2.11
N GLY A 47 5.48 -11.68 -0.98
CA GLY A 47 5.57 -11.05 0.33
C GLY A 47 7.00 -10.71 0.77
N ARG A 48 8.01 -11.51 0.40
CA ARG A 48 9.43 -11.20 0.66
C ARG A 48 9.91 -10.04 -0.22
N MET A 49 9.65 -10.09 -1.51
CA MET A 49 10.07 -9.06 -2.47
C MET A 49 9.40 -7.71 -2.18
N LEU A 50 8.07 -7.67 -2.16
CA LEU A 50 7.32 -6.44 -1.89
C LEU A 50 7.57 -5.93 -0.47
N GLY A 51 7.64 -6.84 0.52
CA GLY A 51 7.90 -6.46 1.90
C GLY A 51 9.24 -5.78 2.14
N ALA A 52 10.23 -6.00 1.26
CA ALA A 52 11.53 -5.32 1.35
C ALA A 52 11.50 -3.91 0.73
N VAL A 53 10.72 -3.69 -0.32
CA VAL A 53 10.72 -2.44 -1.09
C VAL A 53 9.66 -1.45 -0.60
N MET A 54 8.48 -1.95 -0.22
CA MET A 54 7.32 -1.12 0.11
C MET A 54 7.53 -0.13 1.25
N PRO A 55 8.23 -0.44 2.36
CA PRO A 55 8.45 0.52 3.45
C PRO A 55 9.10 1.83 2.97
N PHE A 56 10.09 1.74 2.06
CA PHE A 56 10.76 2.92 1.52
C PHE A 56 9.82 3.78 0.68
N TRP A 57 8.94 3.14 -0.08
CA TRP A 57 7.96 3.85 -0.91
C TRP A 57 6.91 4.58 -0.07
N TYR A 58 6.44 3.94 1.01
CA TYR A 58 5.51 4.56 1.96
C TYR A 58 6.14 5.72 2.72
N ILE A 59 7.33 5.52 3.27
CA ILE A 59 8.06 6.57 4.00
C ILE A 59 8.39 7.73 3.08
N GLY A 60 8.89 7.44 1.87
CA GLY A 60 9.16 8.46 0.85
C GLY A 60 7.91 9.27 0.50
N SER A 61 6.79 8.60 0.26
CA SER A 61 5.51 9.26 -0.05
C SER A 61 5.02 10.15 1.10
N LEU A 62 5.13 9.68 2.35
CA LEU A 62 4.76 10.47 3.54
C LEU A 62 5.65 11.70 3.70
N VAL A 63 6.97 11.54 3.56
CA VAL A 63 7.92 12.66 3.65
C VAL A 63 7.63 13.70 2.57
N LEU A 64 7.39 13.27 1.33
CA LEU A 64 7.05 14.17 0.23
C LEU A 64 5.75 14.95 0.51
N CYS A 65 4.71 14.27 0.99
CA CYS A 65 3.44 14.93 1.36
C CYS A 65 3.61 15.90 2.53
N ALA A 66 4.43 15.56 3.53
CA ALA A 66 4.71 16.43 4.67
C ALA A 66 5.46 17.70 4.25
N VAL A 67 6.46 17.56 3.37
CA VAL A 67 7.19 18.71 2.81
C VAL A 67 6.25 19.59 1.97
N TRP A 68 5.38 18.99 1.15
CA TRP A 68 4.39 19.75 0.39
C TRP A 68 3.44 20.54 1.31
N ALA A 69 2.87 19.88 2.32
CA ALA A 69 1.99 20.54 3.28
C ALA A 69 2.67 21.68 4.03
N ALA A 70 3.94 21.51 4.41
CA ALA A 70 4.72 22.54 5.09
C ALA A 70 5.07 23.72 4.15
N ALA A 71 5.39 23.43 2.88
CA ALA A 71 5.81 24.45 1.93
C ALA A 71 4.63 25.25 1.35
N GLY A 72 3.43 24.66 1.28
CA GLY A 72 2.18 25.33 0.89
C GLY A 72 1.38 25.85 2.08
N TRP A 73 2.00 26.13 3.23
CA TRP A 73 1.29 26.52 4.45
C TRP A 73 0.57 27.86 4.27
N GLY A 74 -0.76 27.87 4.41
CA GLY A 74 -1.60 29.07 4.28
C GLY A 74 -2.40 29.15 2.98
N ASP A 75 -2.17 28.24 2.03
CA ASP A 75 -2.96 28.13 0.81
C ASP A 75 -4.29 27.38 1.07
N HIS A 76 -5.29 27.62 0.23
CA HIS A 76 -6.60 26.95 0.35
C HIS A 76 -6.50 25.43 0.16
N HIS A 77 -5.49 24.95 -0.58
CA HIS A 77 -5.30 23.54 -0.93
C HIS A 77 -4.52 22.73 0.12
N THR A 78 -3.89 23.39 1.11
CA THR A 78 -3.09 22.71 2.15
C THR A 78 -3.91 21.70 2.94
N GLY A 79 -5.20 21.98 3.19
CA GLY A 79 -6.10 21.08 3.90
C GLY A 79 -6.26 19.72 3.20
N LEU A 80 -6.28 19.70 1.86
CA LEU A 80 -6.36 18.47 1.07
C LEU A 80 -5.06 17.66 1.17
N VAL A 81 -3.90 18.33 1.09
CA VAL A 81 -2.59 17.67 1.22
C VAL A 81 -2.39 17.09 2.61
N VAL A 82 -2.77 17.82 3.66
CA VAL A 82 -2.72 17.32 5.05
C VAL A 82 -3.64 16.12 5.24
N THR A 83 -4.86 16.17 4.69
CA THR A 83 -5.80 15.05 4.75
C THR A 83 -5.24 13.83 4.02
N ALA A 84 -4.67 14.02 2.83
CA ALA A 84 -4.03 12.94 2.08
C ALA A 84 -2.84 12.31 2.83
N ALA A 85 -2.00 13.13 3.46
CA ALA A 85 -0.90 12.65 4.30
C ALA A 85 -1.42 11.86 5.51
N GLY A 86 -2.54 12.30 6.11
CA GLY A 86 -3.22 11.59 7.18
C GLY A 86 -3.75 10.21 6.74
N LEU A 87 -4.35 10.11 5.56
CA LEU A 87 -4.79 8.83 4.99
C LEU A 87 -3.59 7.91 4.67
N LEU A 88 -2.51 8.43 4.07
CA LEU A 88 -1.29 7.65 3.86
C LEU A 88 -0.72 7.11 5.19
N LEU A 89 -0.75 7.91 6.25
CA LEU A 89 -0.31 7.50 7.57
C LEU A 89 -1.23 6.42 8.15
N LEU A 90 -2.55 6.57 7.98
CA LEU A 90 -3.54 5.56 8.36
C LEU A 90 -3.26 4.23 7.65
N SER A 91 -3.02 4.24 6.33
CA SER A 91 -2.63 3.04 5.57
C SER A 91 -1.34 2.39 6.09
N VAL A 92 -0.35 3.18 6.52
CA VAL A 92 0.88 2.65 7.16
C VAL A 92 0.55 1.96 8.48
N VAL A 93 -0.25 2.59 9.34
CA VAL A 93 -0.68 2.02 10.62
C VAL A 93 -1.47 0.73 10.40
N MET A 94 -2.46 0.74 9.50
CA MET A 94 -3.22 -0.46 9.11
C MET A 94 -2.29 -1.58 8.65
N SER A 95 -1.27 -1.25 7.85
CA SER A 95 -0.29 -2.24 7.37
C SER A 95 0.45 -2.90 8.53
N ILE A 96 1.05 -2.09 9.41
CA ILE A 96 1.87 -2.60 10.53
C ILE A 96 1.03 -3.43 11.50
N VAL A 97 -0.19 -3.00 11.80
CA VAL A 97 -1.06 -3.63 12.80
C VAL A 97 -1.78 -4.87 12.25
N LEU A 98 -2.23 -4.84 10.99
CA LEU A 98 -3.14 -5.86 10.46
C LEU A 98 -2.49 -6.73 9.37
N LEU A 99 -1.75 -6.15 8.44
CA LEU A 99 -1.24 -6.86 7.24
C LEU A 99 0.13 -7.50 7.47
N VAL A 100 1.08 -6.76 8.04
CA VAL A 100 2.46 -7.20 8.29
C VAL A 100 2.53 -8.46 9.17
N PRO A 101 1.73 -8.61 10.25
CA PRO A 101 1.76 -9.83 11.06
C PRO A 101 1.32 -11.08 10.30
N ILE A 102 0.39 -10.95 9.34
CA ILE A 102 -0.01 -12.06 8.47
C ILE A 102 1.10 -12.34 7.45
N ASN A 103 1.66 -11.29 6.83
CA ASN A 103 2.76 -11.43 5.86
C ASN A 103 3.99 -12.09 6.47
N ASN A 104 4.37 -11.74 7.70
CA ASN A 104 5.54 -12.31 8.36
C ASN A 104 5.37 -13.81 8.63
N ARG A 105 4.15 -14.27 8.92
CA ARG A 105 3.84 -15.71 8.98
C ARG A 105 3.88 -16.35 7.59
N ASN A 106 3.21 -15.75 6.62
CA ASN A 106 3.13 -16.29 5.27
C ASN A 106 4.50 -16.43 4.59
N LYS A 107 5.46 -15.54 4.86
CA LYS A 107 6.84 -15.59 4.34
C LYS A 107 7.59 -16.86 4.75
N THR A 108 7.23 -17.51 5.87
CA THR A 108 7.92 -18.69 6.40
C THR A 108 7.21 -20.00 6.06
N TRP A 109 6.00 -19.92 5.49
CA TRP A 109 5.25 -21.11 5.13
C TRP A 109 5.85 -21.80 3.90
N THR A 110 5.66 -23.11 3.86
CA THR A 110 5.91 -24.02 2.73
C THR A 110 4.69 -24.95 2.60
N PRO A 111 4.56 -25.70 1.49
CA PRO A 111 3.50 -26.70 1.35
C PRO A 111 3.42 -27.70 2.51
N GLU A 112 4.57 -28.03 3.11
CA GLU A 112 4.71 -29.04 4.16
C GLU A 112 4.40 -28.51 5.56
N ASN A 113 4.60 -27.22 5.82
CA ASN A 113 4.52 -26.64 7.18
C ASN A 113 3.37 -25.65 7.40
N ARG A 114 2.63 -25.29 6.34
CA ARG A 114 1.55 -24.28 6.43
C ARG A 114 0.44 -24.75 7.39
N PRO A 115 -0.11 -23.86 8.22
CA PRO A 115 -1.18 -24.24 9.14
C PRO A 115 -2.48 -24.53 8.38
N ALA A 116 -3.37 -25.35 8.93
CA ALA A 116 -4.62 -25.73 8.27
C ALA A 116 -5.53 -24.53 7.91
N ASP A 117 -5.42 -23.42 8.64
CA ASP A 117 -6.20 -22.20 8.44
C ASP A 117 -5.52 -21.17 7.51
N TRP A 118 -4.41 -21.52 6.84
CA TRP A 118 -3.62 -20.58 6.03
C TRP A 118 -4.45 -19.79 5.01
N LYS A 119 -5.42 -20.43 4.34
CA LYS A 119 -6.34 -19.75 3.40
C LYS A 119 -7.23 -18.73 4.08
N GLN A 120 -7.70 -19.00 5.29
CA GLN A 120 -8.51 -18.05 6.06
C GLN A 120 -7.68 -16.82 6.46
N GLN A 121 -6.41 -17.02 6.79
CA GLN A 121 -5.48 -15.92 7.07
C GLN A 121 -5.22 -15.07 5.82
N LEU A 122 -4.97 -15.68 4.66
CA LEU A 122 -4.82 -14.95 3.40
C LEU A 122 -6.10 -14.23 2.97
N ALA A 123 -7.27 -14.86 3.13
CA ALA A 123 -8.55 -14.20 2.85
C ALA A 123 -8.78 -12.98 3.76
N ARG A 124 -8.37 -13.07 5.04
CA ARG A 124 -8.43 -11.94 5.98
C ARG A 124 -7.47 -10.82 5.56
N TRP A 125 -6.26 -11.17 5.16
CA TRP A 125 -5.30 -10.21 4.61
C TRP A 125 -5.87 -9.50 3.37
N ASN A 126 -6.47 -10.24 2.43
CA ASN A 126 -7.10 -9.67 1.24
C ASN A 126 -8.18 -8.64 1.58
N ARG A 127 -9.04 -8.92 2.57
CA ARG A 127 -10.08 -7.98 3.02
C ARG A 127 -9.48 -6.68 3.55
N TYR A 128 -8.47 -6.77 4.42
CA TYR A 128 -7.78 -5.56 4.91
C TYR A 128 -7.06 -4.81 3.80
N HIS A 129 -6.48 -5.55 2.84
CA HIS A 129 -5.80 -4.97 1.69
C HIS A 129 -6.75 -4.21 0.78
N TYR A 130 -7.97 -4.70 0.53
CA TYR A 130 -8.98 -3.94 -0.23
C TYR A 130 -9.34 -2.61 0.42
N VAL A 131 -9.56 -2.60 1.74
CA VAL A 131 -9.84 -1.35 2.48
C VAL A 131 -8.66 -0.39 2.36
N ARG A 132 -7.44 -0.90 2.49
CA ARG A 132 -6.21 -0.11 2.34
C ARG A 132 -6.06 0.46 0.93
N VAL A 133 -6.38 -0.29 -0.11
CA VAL A 133 -6.34 0.22 -1.49
C VAL A 133 -7.36 1.35 -1.69
N ALA A 134 -8.57 1.24 -1.13
CA ALA A 134 -9.55 2.31 -1.19
C ALA A 134 -9.06 3.59 -0.48
N ASP A 135 -8.45 3.44 0.70
CA ASP A 135 -7.83 4.53 1.47
C ASP A 135 -6.71 5.23 0.68
N LEU A 136 -5.82 4.46 0.04
CA LEU A 136 -4.75 4.98 -0.81
C LEU A 136 -5.26 5.72 -2.05
N ILE A 137 -6.31 5.19 -2.71
CA ILE A 137 -6.94 5.86 -3.85
C ILE A 137 -7.54 7.20 -3.42
N ALA A 138 -8.21 7.25 -2.25
CA ALA A 138 -8.73 8.49 -1.71
C ALA A 138 -7.61 9.50 -1.42
N ALA A 139 -6.52 9.07 -0.79
CA ALA A 139 -5.34 9.90 -0.55
C ALA A 139 -4.76 10.46 -1.86
N PHE A 140 -4.59 9.61 -2.88
CA PHE A 140 -4.08 10.01 -4.17
C PHE A 140 -5.02 10.98 -4.91
N ALA A 141 -6.33 10.75 -4.86
CA ALA A 141 -7.31 11.66 -5.43
C ALA A 141 -7.23 13.05 -4.79
N LEU A 142 -7.09 13.12 -3.46
CA LEU A 142 -6.92 14.38 -2.75
C LEU A 142 -5.64 15.12 -3.16
N LEU A 143 -4.51 14.42 -3.34
CA LEU A 143 -3.27 15.02 -3.84
C LEU A 143 -3.43 15.53 -5.27
N ALA A 144 -4.07 14.74 -6.14
CA ALA A 144 -4.33 15.14 -7.52
C ALA A 144 -5.24 16.38 -7.58
N THR A 145 -6.27 16.46 -6.74
CA THR A 145 -7.16 17.63 -6.62
C THR A 145 -6.48 18.84 -6.00
N ALA A 146 -5.63 18.65 -4.99
CA ALA A 146 -4.88 19.75 -4.36
C ALA A 146 -3.94 20.46 -5.33
N ARG A 147 -3.52 19.74 -6.38
CA ARG A 147 -2.63 20.23 -7.43
C ARG A 147 -3.36 20.87 -8.62
N ALA A 148 -4.64 20.58 -8.80
CA ALA A 148 -5.45 21.03 -9.94
C ALA A 148 -5.87 22.49 -9.76
#